data_AF-W7QC50-F1
#
_entry.id   AF-W7QC50-F1
#
_cell.length_a   1.000
_cell.length_b   1.000
_cell.length_c   1.000
_cell.angle_alpha   90.00
_cell.angle_beta   90.00
_cell.angle_gamma   90.00
#
_symmetry.space_group_name_H-M   'P 1'
#
loop_
_entity.id
_entity.type
_entity.pdbx_description
1 polymer ?
#
loop_
_entity_poly.entity_id
_entity_poly.type
_entity_poly.pdbx_seq_one_letter_code
_entity_poly.pdbx_strand_id
1 'polypeptide(L)'
;MRTDAIVLSVAFGYLALLFVIAAWGDRRAEQGRSLIGSPTVYALSIAVYCTAWTFYGSVGRAAQYGPGFLLIYLGPTLAMLMAPFMIRKMVRIAQVQRITSIADFISARYGKSQGLGALVAFIALIGITPYIALQLKAITVSHAVLVNYPLAPELSLAEEAFWVDKSFWVALVLAVFIILFGTRHLDASERHEGMVAAIAFESLVKLVAFLAVGIFVVFSLFRGPGDLFSQVAASPEIRAA
;
A
#
# COMPACT_ATOMS: atom_id res chain seq x y z
N MET A 1 13.11 16.12 -18.72
CA MET A 1 12.45 15.52 -19.92
C MET A 1 12.84 14.07 -20.17
N ARG A 2 14.12 13.70 -20.37
CA ARG A 2 14.51 12.29 -20.55
C ARG A 2 14.27 11.44 -19.30
N THR A 3 14.51 12.00 -18.11
CA THR A 3 14.24 11.31 -16.82
C THR A 3 12.75 11.11 -16.58
N ASP A 4 11.91 12.12 -16.86
CA ASP A 4 10.45 12.00 -16.70
C ASP A 4 9.89 10.85 -17.56
N ALA A 5 10.32 10.76 -18.82
CA ALA A 5 9.87 9.70 -19.73
C ALA A 5 10.27 8.31 -19.21
N ILE A 6 11.47 8.15 -18.65
CA ILE A 6 11.93 6.88 -18.07
C ILE A 6 11.11 6.53 -16.84
N VAL A 7 10.93 7.46 -15.90
CA VAL A 7 10.16 7.23 -14.67
C VAL A 7 8.72 6.83 -15.00
N LEU A 8 8.06 7.57 -15.90
CA LEU A 8 6.69 7.25 -16.32
C LEU A 8 6.62 5.91 -17.06
N SER A 9 7.55 5.63 -17.97
CA SER A 9 7.57 4.35 -18.71
C SER A 9 7.76 3.15 -17.79
N VAL A 10 8.63 3.26 -16.79
CA VAL A 10 8.83 2.21 -15.78
C VAL A 10 7.59 2.06 -14.91
N ALA A 11 6.98 3.17 -14.46
CA ALA A 11 5.76 3.13 -13.65
C ALA A 11 4.59 2.48 -14.39
N PHE A 12 4.28 2.93 -15.62
CA PHE A 12 3.21 2.34 -16.43
C PHE A 12 3.53 0.92 -16.87
N GLY A 13 4.79 0.62 -17.19
CA GLY A 13 5.24 -0.74 -17.50
C GLY A 13 5.06 -1.70 -16.33
N TYR A 14 5.39 -1.25 -15.11
CA TYR A 14 5.18 -2.03 -13.89
C TYR A 14 3.69 -2.23 -13.60
N LEU A 15 2.87 -1.20 -13.74
CA LEU A 15 1.42 -1.33 -13.58
C LEU A 15 0.82 -2.28 -14.62
N ALA A 16 1.21 -2.18 -15.90
CA ALA A 16 0.79 -3.09 -16.95
C ALA A 16 1.20 -4.54 -16.64
N LEU A 17 2.40 -4.75 -16.11
CA LEU A 17 2.85 -6.06 -15.64
C LEU A 17 1.95 -6.62 -14.53
N LEU A 18 1.57 -5.80 -13.55
CA LEU A 18 0.62 -6.22 -12.49
C LEU A 18 -0.73 -6.64 -13.09
N PHE A 19 -1.23 -5.92 -14.10
CA PHE A 19 -2.45 -6.30 -14.81
C PHE A 19 -2.31 -7.61 -15.59
N VAL A 20 -1.17 -7.83 -16.24
CA VAL A 20 -0.88 -9.12 -16.90
C VAL A 20 -0.86 -10.25 -15.89
N ILE A 21 -0.27 -10.03 -14.71
CA ILE A 21 -0.26 -11.03 -13.61
C ILE A 21 -1.67 -11.29 -13.10
N ALA A 22 -2.50 -10.24 -12.94
CA ALA A 22 -3.89 -10.40 -12.54
C ALA A 22 -4.68 -11.24 -13.57
N ALA A 23 -4.63 -10.85 -14.85
CA ALA A 23 -5.31 -11.59 -15.92
C ALA A 23 -4.81 -13.03 -16.06
N TRP A 24 -3.52 -13.27 -15.81
CA TRP A 24 -2.96 -14.61 -15.76
C TRP A 24 -3.48 -15.42 -14.57
N GLY A 25 -3.58 -14.79 -13.39
CA GLY A 25 -4.14 -15.41 -12.19
C GLY A 25 -5.60 -15.82 -12.37
N ASP A 26 -6.42 -14.94 -12.96
CA ASP A 26 -7.82 -15.23 -13.26
C ASP A 26 -7.97 -16.39 -14.25
N ARG A 27 -7.25 -16.37 -15.38
CA ARG A 27 -7.25 -17.48 -16.36
C ARG A 27 -6.82 -18.81 -15.74
N ARG A 28 -5.86 -18.78 -14.81
CA ARG A 28 -5.38 -19.98 -14.13
C ARG A 28 -6.42 -20.53 -13.16
N ALA A 29 -7.17 -19.66 -12.50
CA ALA A 29 -8.29 -20.02 -11.63
C ALA A 29 -9.44 -20.67 -12.44
N GLU A 30 -9.78 -20.10 -13.61
CA GLU A 30 -10.76 -20.68 -14.54
C GLU A 30 -10.38 -22.10 -14.99
N GLN A 31 -9.08 -22.37 -15.13
CA GLN A 31 -8.53 -23.70 -15.46
C GLN A 31 -8.50 -24.67 -14.26
N GLY A 32 -9.09 -24.31 -13.12
CA GLY A 32 -9.10 -25.12 -11.89
C GLY A 32 -7.76 -25.16 -11.14
N ARG A 33 -6.78 -24.33 -11.50
CA ARG A 33 -5.43 -24.29 -10.91
C ARG A 33 -5.25 -23.09 -9.99
N SER A 34 -6.16 -22.95 -9.02
CA SER A 34 -6.24 -21.82 -8.09
C SER A 34 -4.90 -21.48 -7.41
N LEU A 35 -4.58 -20.18 -7.37
CA LEU A 35 -3.37 -19.66 -6.71
C LEU A 35 -3.66 -19.24 -5.26
N ILE A 36 -4.93 -18.91 -4.95
CA ILE A 36 -5.35 -18.53 -3.59
C ILE A 36 -5.17 -19.69 -2.59
N GLY A 37 -5.21 -20.94 -3.07
CA GLY A 37 -4.98 -22.12 -2.23
C GLY A 37 -3.59 -22.19 -1.59
N SER A 38 -2.62 -21.41 -2.08
CA SER A 38 -1.29 -21.32 -1.49
C SER A 38 -1.28 -20.39 -0.27
N PRO A 39 -0.92 -20.88 0.94
CA PRO A 39 -0.83 -20.04 2.14
C PRO A 39 0.12 -18.86 1.97
N THR A 40 1.20 -19.02 1.20
CA THR A 40 2.20 -17.98 0.97
C THR A 40 1.67 -16.86 0.08
N VAL A 41 0.95 -17.20 -1.00
CA VAL A 41 0.32 -16.21 -1.88
C VAL A 41 -0.73 -15.42 -1.10
N TYR A 42 -1.54 -16.12 -0.30
CA TYR A 42 -2.53 -15.47 0.54
C TYR A 42 -1.89 -14.55 1.60
N ALA A 43 -0.82 -15.00 2.28
CA ALA A 43 -0.09 -14.18 3.24
C ALA A 43 0.52 -12.92 2.60
N LEU A 44 1.14 -13.06 1.42
CA LEU A 44 1.69 -11.93 0.67
C LEU A 44 0.59 -10.98 0.17
N SER A 45 -0.61 -11.47 -0.11
CA SER A 45 -1.73 -10.63 -0.52
C SER A 45 -2.25 -9.73 0.62
N ILE A 46 -2.18 -10.20 1.87
CA ILE A 46 -2.56 -9.39 3.05
C ILE A 46 -1.59 -8.20 3.25
N ALA A 47 -0.37 -8.28 2.71
CA ALA A 47 0.60 -7.18 2.74
C ALA A 47 0.20 -5.97 1.85
N VAL A 48 -0.97 -5.98 1.21
CA VAL A 48 -1.62 -4.76 0.68
C VAL A 48 -1.74 -3.66 1.75
N TYR A 49 -1.78 -4.04 3.03
CA TYR A 49 -1.68 -3.14 4.18
C TYR A 49 -0.47 -2.19 4.10
N CYS A 50 0.65 -2.64 3.53
CA CYS A 50 1.89 -1.87 3.40
C CYS A 50 1.83 -0.96 2.16
N THR A 51 1.34 0.26 2.37
CA THR A 51 1.22 1.31 1.34
C THR A 51 2.32 2.38 1.48
N ALA A 52 2.33 3.39 0.60
CA ALA A 52 3.27 4.50 0.68
C ALA A 52 3.22 5.21 2.04
N TRP A 53 2.03 5.26 2.68
CA TRP A 53 1.89 5.72 4.06
C TRP A 53 2.79 4.96 5.04
N THR A 54 2.82 3.63 4.96
CA THR A 54 3.66 2.82 5.86
C THR A 54 5.14 2.99 5.57
N PHE A 55 5.51 3.22 4.31
CA PHE A 55 6.91 3.40 3.91
C PHE A 55 7.46 4.75 4.37
N TYR A 56 6.81 5.84 3.95
CA TYR A 56 7.19 7.19 4.35
C TYR A 56 6.99 7.41 5.86
N GLY A 57 5.88 6.93 6.40
CA GLY A 57 5.54 7.04 7.81
C GLY A 57 6.53 6.30 8.70
N SER A 58 6.89 5.06 8.37
CA SER A 58 7.82 4.28 9.22
C SER A 58 9.23 4.83 9.18
N VAL A 59 9.73 5.21 8.00
CA VAL A 59 11.07 5.81 7.88
C VAL A 59 11.12 7.18 8.59
N GLY A 60 10.11 8.02 8.39
CA GLY A 60 10.03 9.32 9.07
C GLY A 60 9.89 9.19 10.58
N ARG A 61 9.07 8.25 11.06
CA ARG A 61 8.93 7.95 12.49
C ARG A 61 10.21 7.37 13.08
N ALA A 62 10.92 6.52 12.35
CA ALA A 62 12.21 5.99 12.77
C ALA A 62 13.27 7.10 12.92
N ALA A 63 13.27 8.06 11.99
CA ALA A 63 14.20 9.18 12.01
C ALA A 63 13.93 10.17 13.15
N GLN A 64 12.66 10.40 13.50
CA GLN A 64 12.27 11.41 14.50
C GLN A 64 12.04 10.84 15.91
N TYR A 65 11.56 9.60 16.02
CA TYR A 65 11.05 8.99 17.25
C TYR A 65 11.59 7.57 17.49
N GLY A 66 12.70 7.21 16.82
CA GLY A 66 13.36 5.93 16.99
C GLY A 66 12.45 4.71 16.72
N PRO A 67 12.57 3.61 17.48
CA PRO A 67 11.91 2.33 17.17
C PRO A 67 10.38 2.36 17.36
N GLY A 68 9.79 3.48 17.80
CA GLY A 68 8.35 3.62 18.01
C GLY A 68 7.49 3.37 16.77
N PHE A 69 8.09 3.39 15.56
CA PHE A 69 7.41 3.01 14.32
C PHE A 69 6.94 1.53 14.34
N LEU A 70 7.61 0.64 15.08
CA LEU A 70 7.28 -0.79 15.12
C LEU A 70 5.87 -1.08 15.66
N LEU A 71 5.31 -0.17 16.47
CA LEU A 71 3.97 -0.31 17.03
C LEU A 71 2.89 -0.37 15.93
N ILE A 72 3.12 0.26 14.78
CA ILE A 72 2.17 0.20 13.65
C ILE A 72 2.04 -1.22 13.08
N TYR A 73 3.10 -2.02 13.17
CA TYR A 73 3.14 -3.40 12.70
C TYR A 73 2.70 -4.40 13.78
N LEU A 74 2.89 -4.05 15.05
CA LEU A 74 2.49 -4.89 16.17
C LEU A 74 0.96 -5.08 16.22
N GLY A 75 0.18 -4.02 15.98
CA GLY A 75 -1.29 -4.07 16.00
C GLY A 75 -1.88 -5.11 15.03
N PRO A 76 -1.59 -5.02 13.71
CA PRO A 76 -1.99 -6.04 12.74
C PRO A 76 -1.47 -7.43 13.06
N THR A 77 -0.25 -7.56 13.60
CA THR A 77 0.32 -8.85 14.01
C THR A 77 -0.52 -9.50 15.10
N LEU A 78 -0.87 -8.75 16.15
CA LEU A 78 -1.75 -9.22 17.23
C LEU A 78 -3.16 -9.53 16.72
N ALA A 79 -3.71 -8.69 15.82
CA ALA A 79 -5.00 -8.95 15.19
C ALA A 79 -5.00 -10.26 14.39
N MET A 80 -3.89 -10.56 13.69
CA MET A 80 -3.71 -11.81 12.97
C MET A 80 -3.52 -13.02 13.88
N LEU A 81 -2.88 -12.87 15.04
CA LEU A 81 -2.84 -13.92 16.07
C LEU A 81 -4.26 -14.23 16.60
N MET A 82 -5.12 -13.22 16.71
CA MET A 82 -6.53 -13.38 17.06
C MET A 82 -7.44 -13.76 15.88
N ALA A 83 -6.90 -13.92 14.67
CA ALA A 83 -7.67 -14.18 13.46
C ALA A 83 -8.56 -15.44 13.55
N PRO A 84 -8.12 -16.58 14.12
CA PRO A 84 -8.97 -17.77 14.23
C PRO A 84 -10.25 -17.54 15.04
N PHE A 85 -10.20 -16.65 16.03
CA PHE A 85 -11.30 -16.39 16.95
C PHE A 85 -12.27 -15.32 16.43
N MET A 86 -11.73 -14.27 15.81
CA MET A 86 -12.51 -13.10 15.38
C MET A 86 -12.63 -13.02 13.85
N ILE A 87 -11.52 -12.86 13.13
CA ILE A 87 -11.51 -12.64 11.67
C ILE A 87 -12.17 -13.80 10.93
N ARG A 88 -11.88 -15.05 11.32
CA ARG A 88 -12.49 -16.24 10.72
C ARG A 88 -14.02 -16.24 10.83
N LYS A 89 -14.56 -15.79 11.97
CA LYS A 89 -16.02 -15.67 12.17
C LYS A 89 -16.59 -14.56 11.30
N MET A 90 -15.92 -13.41 11.24
CA MET A 90 -16.33 -12.29 10.40
C MET A 90 -16.38 -12.68 8.91
N VAL A 91 -15.33 -13.31 8.41
CA VAL A 91 -15.26 -13.80 7.02
C VAL A 91 -16.37 -14.82 6.74
N ARG A 92 -16.61 -15.77 7.65
CA ARG A 92 -17.70 -16.74 7.49
C ARG A 92 -19.07 -16.07 7.40
N ILE A 93 -19.36 -15.12 8.28
CA ILE A 93 -20.62 -14.36 8.28
C ILE A 93 -20.76 -13.59 6.96
N ALA A 94 -19.69 -12.91 6.54
CA ALA A 94 -19.71 -12.14 5.31
C ALA A 94 -19.99 -13.02 4.08
N GLN A 95 -19.37 -14.20 4.01
CA GLN A 95 -19.58 -15.17 2.94
C GLN A 95 -21.02 -15.73 2.93
N VAL A 96 -21.55 -16.14 4.10
CA VAL A 96 -22.90 -16.72 4.20
C VAL A 96 -23.98 -15.68 3.87
N GLN A 97 -23.79 -14.43 4.27
CA GLN A 97 -24.76 -13.36 4.06
C GLN A 97 -24.50 -12.54 2.78
N ARG A 98 -23.51 -12.93 1.95
CA ARG A 98 -23.09 -12.20 0.75
C ARG A 98 -22.82 -10.72 1.01
N ILE A 99 -22.20 -10.42 2.14
CA ILE A 99 -21.79 -9.07 2.52
C ILE A 99 -20.47 -8.74 1.84
N THR A 100 -20.44 -7.63 1.10
CA THR A 100 -19.27 -7.18 0.35
C THR A 100 -18.62 -5.92 0.92
N SER A 101 -19.27 -5.23 1.87
CA SER A 101 -18.78 -3.98 2.47
C SER A 101 -18.80 -4.01 4.01
N ILE A 102 -17.95 -3.18 4.64
CA ILE A 102 -17.94 -3.00 6.11
C ILE A 102 -19.25 -2.36 6.59
N ALA A 103 -19.84 -1.46 5.79
CA ALA A 103 -21.12 -0.83 6.08
C ALA A 103 -22.25 -1.85 6.18
N ASP A 104 -22.33 -2.76 5.20
CA ASP A 104 -23.29 -3.85 5.19
C ASP A 104 -23.02 -4.84 6.31
N PHE A 105 -21.74 -5.11 6.62
CA PHE A 105 -21.37 -5.99 7.72
C PHE A 105 -21.88 -5.47 9.07
N ILE A 106 -21.69 -4.17 9.33
CA ILE A 106 -22.18 -3.54 10.55
C ILE A 106 -23.71 -3.47 10.53
N SER A 107 -24.33 -3.04 9.42
CA SER A 107 -25.79 -3.01 9.30
C SER A 107 -26.44 -4.38 9.57
N ALA A 108 -25.92 -5.44 8.96
CA ALA A 108 -26.43 -6.81 9.12
C ALA A 108 -26.30 -7.33 10.56
N ARG A 109 -25.28 -6.89 11.31
CA ARG A 109 -25.10 -7.22 12.72
C ARG A 109 -26.14 -6.57 13.63
N TYR A 110 -26.68 -5.39 13.25
CA TYR A 110 -27.65 -4.63 14.04
C TYR A 110 -29.04 -4.62 13.37
N GLY A 111 -29.51 -5.78 12.93
CA GLY A 111 -30.89 -5.95 12.43
C GLY A 111 -31.16 -5.37 11.04
N LYS A 112 -30.13 -5.27 10.19
CA LYS A 112 -30.22 -4.69 8.82
C LYS A 112 -30.67 -3.22 8.80
N SER A 113 -30.25 -2.45 9.80
CA SER A 113 -30.53 -1.01 9.87
C SER A 113 -29.88 -0.26 8.70
N GLN A 114 -30.71 0.25 7.78
CA GLN A 114 -30.26 1.04 6.64
C GLN A 114 -29.57 2.34 7.08
N GLY A 115 -30.10 3.01 8.12
CA GLY A 115 -29.51 4.23 8.66
C GLY A 115 -28.11 4.02 9.24
N LEU A 116 -27.89 2.90 9.94
CA LEU A 116 -26.56 2.56 10.46
C LEU A 116 -25.57 2.24 9.32
N GLY A 117 -26.03 1.49 8.30
CA GLY A 117 -25.22 1.23 7.11
C GLY A 117 -24.80 2.52 6.40
N ALA A 118 -25.75 3.43 6.18
CA ALA A 118 -25.49 4.72 5.57
C ALA A 118 -24.48 5.57 6.38
N LEU A 119 -24.62 5.59 7.71
CA LEU A 119 -23.68 6.29 8.59
C LEU A 119 -22.26 5.73 8.49
N VAL A 120 -22.11 4.40 8.53
CA VAL A 120 -20.79 3.75 8.40
C VAL A 120 -20.19 4.02 7.04
N ALA A 121 -20.97 3.94 5.96
CA ALA A 121 -20.51 4.25 4.61
C ALA A 121 -20.03 5.70 4.50
N PHE A 122 -20.77 6.65 5.11
CA PHE A 122 -20.41 8.06 5.12
C PHE A 122 -19.12 8.32 5.90
N ILE A 123 -18.96 7.71 7.08
CA ILE A 123 -17.72 7.78 7.87
C ILE A 123 -16.53 7.20 7.06
N ALA A 124 -16.72 6.05 6.42
CA ALA A 124 -15.69 5.43 5.59
C ALA A 124 -15.31 6.33 4.40
N LEU A 125 -16.29 6.96 3.74
CA LEU A 125 -16.06 7.90 2.65
C LEU A 125 -15.23 9.11 3.12
N ILE A 126 -15.62 9.74 4.23
CA ILE A 126 -14.89 10.87 4.81
C ILE A 126 -13.47 10.47 5.21
N GLY A 127 -13.28 9.27 5.76
CA GLY A 127 -11.95 8.78 6.18
C GLY A 127 -11.03 8.39 5.03
N ILE A 128 -11.56 7.75 3.99
CA ILE A 128 -10.77 7.27 2.84
C ILE A 128 -10.37 8.42 1.92
N THR A 129 -11.20 9.45 1.78
CA THR A 129 -10.91 10.61 0.90
C THR A 129 -9.56 11.28 1.19
N PRO A 130 -9.26 11.75 2.42
CA PRO A 130 -7.96 12.33 2.75
C PRO A 130 -6.83 11.29 2.70
N TYR A 131 -7.12 10.01 2.97
CA TYR A 131 -6.14 8.94 2.84
C TYR A 131 -5.67 8.79 1.38
N ILE A 132 -6.59 8.75 0.42
CA ILE A 132 -6.26 8.72 -1.02
C ILE A 132 -5.45 9.96 -1.42
N ALA A 133 -5.84 11.14 -0.93
CA ALA A 133 -5.09 12.37 -1.19
C ALA A 133 -3.63 12.28 -0.70
N LEU A 134 -3.40 11.69 0.48
CA LEU A 134 -2.05 11.44 1.00
C LEU A 134 -1.27 10.42 0.15
N GLN A 135 -1.93 9.38 -0.37
CA GLN A 135 -1.26 8.43 -1.27
C GLN A 135 -0.84 9.09 -2.58
N LEU A 136 -1.71 9.94 -3.18
CA LEU A 136 -1.36 10.70 -4.38
C LEU A 136 -0.20 11.66 -4.11
N LYS A 137 -0.20 12.36 -2.97
CA LYS A 137 0.91 13.21 -2.55
C LYS A 137 2.22 12.42 -2.41
N ALA A 138 2.18 11.20 -1.89
CA ALA A 138 3.38 10.37 -1.76
C ALA A 138 3.98 10.02 -3.14
N ILE A 139 3.14 9.75 -4.15
CA ILE A 139 3.57 9.49 -5.52
C ILE A 139 4.25 10.73 -6.11
N THR A 140 3.67 11.91 -5.92
CA THR A 140 4.17 13.15 -6.52
C THR A 140 5.50 13.58 -5.89
N VAL A 141 5.64 13.43 -4.57
CA VAL A 141 6.92 13.61 -3.86
C VAL A 141 7.96 12.60 -4.33
N SER A 142 7.60 11.32 -4.48
CA SER A 142 8.51 10.28 -5.00
C SER A 142 9.04 10.65 -6.39
N HIS A 143 8.14 11.09 -7.27
CA HIS A 143 8.47 11.51 -8.62
C HIS A 143 9.41 12.73 -8.62
N ALA A 144 9.11 13.75 -7.81
CA ALA A 144 9.95 14.94 -7.69
C ALA A 144 11.37 14.60 -7.22
N VAL A 145 11.52 13.70 -6.25
CA VAL A 145 12.82 13.21 -5.77
C VAL A 145 13.60 12.54 -6.89
N LEU A 146 12.96 11.69 -7.71
CA LEU A 146 13.62 10.97 -8.81
C LEU A 146 14.03 11.87 -9.98
N VAL A 147 13.21 12.88 -10.32
CA VAL A 147 13.45 13.74 -11.48
C VAL A 147 14.43 14.87 -11.16
N ASN A 148 14.41 15.40 -9.93
CA ASN A 148 15.22 16.57 -9.56
C ASN A 148 16.57 16.20 -8.92
N TYR A 149 16.86 14.92 -8.67
CA TYR A 149 18.15 14.48 -8.14
C TYR A 149 19.33 14.91 -9.05
N PRO A 150 20.46 15.42 -8.51
CA PRO A 150 20.86 15.48 -7.11
C PRO A 150 20.48 16.79 -6.38
N LEU A 151 19.75 17.70 -7.04
CA LEU A 151 19.27 18.91 -6.37
C LEU A 151 18.31 18.47 -5.27
N ALA A 152 18.57 18.91 -4.04
CA ALA A 152 17.63 18.68 -2.95
C ALA A 152 16.28 19.24 -3.39
N PRO A 153 15.19 18.45 -3.36
CA PRO A 153 13.87 19.04 -3.58
C PRO A 153 13.72 20.09 -2.49
N GLU A 154 13.62 21.36 -2.86
CA GLU A 154 13.04 22.30 -1.93
C GLU A 154 11.65 21.73 -1.62
N LEU A 155 11.44 21.26 -0.39
CA LEU A 155 10.12 20.98 0.17
C LEU A 155 9.31 22.29 0.35
N SER A 156 9.65 23.29 -0.45
CA SER A 156 8.89 24.48 -0.69
C SER A 156 7.74 24.07 -1.59
N LEU A 157 6.54 23.98 -1.01
CA LEU A 157 5.30 24.16 -1.74
C LEU A 157 5.23 25.63 -2.23
N ALA A 158 6.26 26.12 -2.92
CA ALA A 158 6.18 27.39 -3.62
C ALA A 158 5.12 27.19 -4.68
N GLU A 159 3.98 27.82 -4.46
CA GLU A 159 3.01 28.40 -5.41
C GLU A 159 3.28 28.18 -6.90
N GLU A 160 3.52 26.95 -7.35
CA GLU A 160 3.44 26.63 -8.76
C GLU A 160 1.97 26.63 -9.11
N ALA A 161 1.61 27.50 -10.05
CA ALA A 161 0.25 27.59 -10.56
C ALA A 161 -0.29 26.19 -10.85
N PHE A 162 -1.54 25.92 -10.50
CA PHE A 162 -2.23 24.62 -10.66
C PHE A 162 -2.01 23.95 -12.04
N TRP A 163 -1.76 24.75 -13.08
CA TRP A 163 -1.50 24.33 -14.46
C TRP A 163 -0.07 23.86 -14.75
N VAL A 164 0.91 24.25 -13.92
CA VAL A 164 2.33 23.87 -14.03
C VAL A 164 2.66 22.65 -13.16
N ASP A 165 1.79 22.33 -12.18
CA ASP A 165 1.97 21.21 -11.28
C ASP A 165 1.87 19.87 -12.03
N LYS A 166 3.04 19.28 -12.32
CA LYS A 166 3.17 17.96 -12.95
C LYS A 166 2.45 16.87 -12.15
N SER A 167 2.22 17.10 -10.85
CA SER A 167 1.47 16.20 -9.97
C SER A 167 0.03 15.97 -10.42
N PHE A 168 -0.63 17.01 -10.93
CA PHE A 168 -2.00 16.92 -11.43
C PHE A 168 -2.10 15.99 -12.64
N TRP A 169 -1.17 16.12 -13.58
CA TRP A 169 -1.11 15.26 -14.77
C TRP A 169 -0.77 13.82 -14.42
N VAL A 170 0.15 13.58 -13.50
CA VAL A 170 0.44 12.22 -13.00
C VAL A 170 -0.80 11.60 -12.35
N ALA A 171 -1.50 12.35 -11.50
CA ALA A 171 -2.75 11.89 -10.88
C ALA A 171 -3.84 11.63 -11.92
N LEU A 172 -3.98 12.47 -12.94
CA LEU A 172 -4.95 12.28 -14.03
C LEU A 172 -4.66 11.02 -14.83
N VAL A 173 -3.40 10.78 -15.22
CA VAL A 173 -3.05 9.57 -15.97
C VAL A 173 -3.25 8.32 -15.10
N LEU A 174 -2.89 8.37 -13.80
CA LEU A 174 -3.20 7.29 -12.87
C LEU A 174 -4.71 7.07 -12.73
N ALA A 175 -5.52 8.14 -12.67
CA ALA A 175 -6.97 8.03 -12.61
C ALA A 175 -7.54 7.39 -13.88
N VAL A 176 -7.10 7.83 -15.07
CA VAL A 176 -7.48 7.23 -16.35
C VAL A 176 -7.08 5.75 -16.39
N PHE A 177 -5.88 5.43 -15.93
CA PHE A 177 -5.41 4.06 -15.88
C PHE A 177 -6.24 3.19 -14.92
N ILE A 178 -6.54 3.68 -13.71
CA ILE A 178 -7.45 3.02 -12.76
C ILE A 178 -8.84 2.85 -13.37
N ILE A 179 -9.35 3.83 -14.12
CA ILE A 179 -10.67 3.72 -14.76
C ILE A 179 -10.64 2.65 -15.85
N LEU A 180 -9.70 2.75 -16.80
CA LEU A 180 -9.59 1.85 -17.94
C LEU A 180 -9.38 0.39 -17.54
N PHE A 181 -8.60 0.16 -16.49
CA PHE A 181 -8.18 -1.18 -16.09
C PHE A 181 -8.87 -1.68 -14.82
N GLY A 182 -9.26 -0.80 -13.89
CA GLY A 182 -9.91 -1.16 -12.63
C GLY A 182 -11.43 -1.33 -12.72
N THR A 183 -12.15 -0.52 -13.52
CA THR A 183 -13.63 -0.63 -13.59
C THR A 183 -14.13 -1.89 -14.30
N ARG A 184 -13.24 -2.58 -15.02
CA ARG A 184 -13.61 -3.73 -15.85
C ARG A 184 -13.58 -5.08 -15.09
N HIS A 185 -13.04 -5.10 -13.85
CA HIS A 185 -12.85 -6.32 -13.03
C HIS A 185 -13.13 -6.08 -11.53
N LEU A 186 -14.02 -5.16 -11.17
CA LEU A 186 -14.37 -4.82 -9.78
C LEU A 186 -15.82 -5.24 -9.45
N ASP A 187 -16.25 -6.43 -9.87
CA ASP A 187 -17.45 -7.03 -9.32
C ASP A 187 -17.11 -7.68 -7.98
N ALA A 188 -17.31 -6.95 -6.87
CA ALA A 188 -16.94 -7.37 -5.51
C ALA A 188 -17.59 -8.71 -5.03
N SER A 189 -18.39 -9.34 -5.88
CA SER A 189 -19.03 -10.64 -5.67
C SER A 189 -18.24 -11.86 -6.18
N GLU A 190 -17.23 -11.68 -7.04
CA GLU A 190 -16.44 -12.79 -7.60
C GLU A 190 -15.06 -12.97 -6.94
N ARG A 191 -14.61 -14.23 -6.85
CA ARG A 191 -13.28 -14.59 -6.32
C ARG A 191 -12.20 -14.16 -7.31
N HIS A 192 -11.75 -12.91 -7.21
CA HIS A 192 -10.65 -12.38 -8.01
C HIS A 192 -9.31 -12.95 -7.56
N GLU A 193 -9.00 -14.16 -8.02
CA GLU A 193 -7.70 -14.78 -7.81
C GLU A 193 -6.57 -13.99 -8.46
N GLY A 194 -6.85 -13.33 -9.57
CA GLY A 194 -5.95 -12.41 -10.25
C GLY A 194 -5.52 -11.24 -9.38
N MET A 195 -6.48 -10.58 -8.71
CA MET A 195 -6.19 -9.48 -7.79
C MET A 195 -5.28 -9.93 -6.64
N VAL A 196 -5.57 -11.10 -6.05
CA VAL A 196 -4.74 -11.68 -4.98
C VAL A 196 -3.33 -11.98 -5.48
N ALA A 197 -3.18 -12.52 -6.69
CA ALA A 197 -1.88 -12.81 -7.30
C ALA A 197 -1.07 -11.56 -7.60
N ALA A 198 -1.70 -10.51 -8.15
CA ALA A 198 -1.04 -9.24 -8.44
C ALA A 198 -0.54 -8.56 -7.17
N ILE A 199 -1.37 -8.50 -6.12
CA ILE A 199 -0.96 -7.95 -4.82
C ILE A 199 0.17 -8.78 -4.21
N ALA A 200 0.10 -10.10 -4.27
CA ALA A 200 1.15 -10.96 -3.72
C ALA A 200 2.50 -10.72 -4.43
N PHE A 201 2.49 -10.55 -5.75
CA PHE A 201 3.68 -10.19 -6.52
C PHE A 201 4.20 -8.81 -6.14
N GLU A 202 3.33 -7.81 -6.07
CA GLU A 202 3.70 -6.45 -5.65
C GLU A 202 4.34 -6.44 -4.25
N SER A 203 3.77 -7.19 -3.32
CA SER A 203 4.31 -7.38 -1.96
C SER A 203 5.69 -8.01 -1.95
N LEU A 204 5.95 -8.98 -2.84
CA LEU A 204 7.29 -9.56 -2.99
C LEU A 204 8.29 -8.54 -3.51
N VAL A 205 7.92 -7.75 -4.52
CA VAL A 205 8.76 -6.66 -5.05
C VAL A 205 9.08 -5.64 -3.96
N LYS A 206 8.08 -5.22 -3.18
CA LYS A 206 8.28 -4.35 -2.01
C LYS A 206 9.27 -4.95 -1.03
N LEU A 207 9.09 -6.21 -0.64
CA LEU A 207 9.97 -6.88 0.31
C LEU A 207 11.43 -6.91 -0.18
N VAL A 208 11.64 -7.30 -1.43
CA VAL A 208 12.99 -7.33 -2.04
C VAL A 208 13.60 -5.94 -2.08
N ALA A 209 12.84 -4.91 -2.47
CA ALA A 209 13.32 -3.54 -2.50
C ALA A 209 13.73 -3.03 -1.11
N PHE A 210 12.91 -3.24 -0.08
CA PHE A 210 13.22 -2.82 1.29
C PHE A 210 14.41 -3.59 1.88
N LEU A 211 14.53 -4.89 1.61
CA LEU A 211 15.70 -5.67 2.01
C LEU A 211 16.97 -5.18 1.33
N ALA A 212 16.91 -4.89 0.01
CA ALA A 212 18.05 -4.36 -0.72
C ALA A 212 18.51 -3.01 -0.16
N VAL A 213 17.57 -2.09 0.12
CA VAL A 213 17.88 -0.81 0.75
C VAL A 213 18.47 -1.01 2.15
N GLY A 214 17.88 -1.89 2.97
CA GLY A 214 18.39 -2.17 4.31
C GLY A 214 19.81 -2.74 4.29
N ILE A 215 20.09 -3.70 3.40
CA ILE A 215 21.43 -4.27 3.21
C ILE A 215 22.41 -3.19 2.74
N PHE A 216 22.04 -2.39 1.75
CA PHE A 216 22.87 -1.29 1.26
C PHE A 216 23.21 -0.29 2.37
N VAL A 217 22.23 0.12 3.18
CA VAL A 217 22.47 1.02 4.31
C VAL A 217 23.43 0.36 5.30
N VAL A 218 23.12 -0.85 5.79
CA VAL A 218 23.89 -1.50 6.87
C VAL A 218 25.33 -1.83 6.46
N PHE A 219 25.59 -2.18 5.20
CA PHE A 219 26.90 -2.69 4.76
C PHE A 219 27.67 -1.76 3.83
N SER A 220 27.01 -0.82 3.13
CA SER A 220 27.69 0.13 2.25
C SER A 220 27.80 1.53 2.87
N LEU A 221 26.78 2.00 3.60
CA LEU A 221 26.86 3.28 4.32
C LEU A 221 27.50 3.09 5.71
N PHE A 222 27.19 1.99 6.38
CA PHE A 222 27.78 1.60 7.66
C PHE A 222 28.70 0.39 7.48
N ARG A 223 29.61 0.17 8.43
CA ARG A 223 30.53 -0.99 8.43
C ARG A 223 29.90 -2.22 9.09
N GLY A 224 28.61 -2.44 8.85
CA GLY A 224 27.82 -3.51 9.44
C GLY A 224 26.96 -3.07 10.63
N PRO A 225 26.19 -4.00 11.22
CA PRO A 225 25.21 -3.68 12.25
C PRO A 225 25.85 -3.15 13.54
N GLY A 226 27.04 -3.63 13.92
CA GLY A 226 27.74 -3.17 15.12
C GLY A 226 28.13 -1.69 15.03
N ASP A 227 28.66 -1.26 13.88
CA ASP A 227 29.00 0.14 13.62
C ASP A 227 27.74 1.01 13.64
N LEU A 228 26.68 0.59 12.95
CA LEU A 228 25.38 1.27 12.98
C LEU A 228 24.86 1.50 14.41
N PHE A 229 24.79 0.44 15.23
CA PHE A 229 24.30 0.56 16.60
C PHE A 229 25.24 1.39 17.48
N SER A 230 26.54 1.37 17.23
CA SER A 230 27.50 2.22 17.95
C SER A 230 27.31 3.70 17.63
N GLN A 231 27.02 4.05 16.37
CA GLN A 231 26.75 5.42 15.95
C GLN A 231 25.40 5.93 16.46
N VAL A 232 24.37 5.06 16.45
CA VAL A 232 23.09 5.34 17.11
C VAL A 232 23.31 5.60 18.61
N ALA A 233 24.10 4.74 19.26
CA ALA A 233 24.48 4.93 20.65
C ALA A 233 25.32 6.18 20.85
N ALA A 234 26.04 6.73 19.88
CA ALA A 234 26.82 7.96 20.02
C ALA A 234 25.98 9.24 19.82
N SER A 235 24.82 9.14 19.16
CA SER A 235 23.96 10.29 18.82
C SER A 235 23.00 10.65 19.97
N PRO A 236 23.15 11.82 20.62
CA PRO A 236 22.28 12.24 21.73
C PRO A 236 20.83 12.45 21.32
N GLU A 237 20.60 12.92 20.09
CA GLU A 237 19.27 13.21 19.53
C GLU A 237 18.44 11.93 19.36
N ILE A 238 19.09 10.81 19.01
CA ILE A 238 18.41 9.51 18.83
C ILE A 238 18.21 8.78 20.17
N ARG A 239 19.07 9.01 21.17
CA ARG A 239 18.90 8.40 22.51
C ARG A 239 17.70 8.96 23.29
N ALA A 240 17.31 10.20 23.03
CA ALA A 240 16.24 10.88 23.75
C ALA A 240 14.84 10.61 23.16
N ALA A 241 14.77 9.90 22.03
CA ALA A 241 13.58 9.60 21.24
C ALA A 241 13.03 8.19 21.56
#